data_AF-A0A4R5PGE8-F1
#
_entry.id   AF-A0A4R5PGE8-F1
#
_cell.length_a   1.000
_cell.length_b   1.000
_cell.length_c   1.000
_cell.angle_alpha   90.00
_cell.angle_beta   90.00
_cell.angle_gamma   90.00
#
_symmetry.space_group_name_H-M   'P 1'
#
loop_
_entity.id
_entity.type
_entity.pdbx_description
1 polymer ?
#
loop_
_entity_poly.entity_id
_entity_poly.type
_entity_poly.pdbx_seq_one_letter_code
_entity_poly.pdbx_strand_id
1 'polypeptide(L)'
;MSLYNMVHGVTLATFYLIPMLGDKHPDEYPRFRDVYTSDQDHPEYDNHIHLYTRVGGGNRNCGYGEDELYQHPNYVETFDDESDCTYATYVFSVPEQWKADYAAFIEGRPTDLSPEYRAQAEKVFPRLEGKWPWSEGGER
;
A
#
# COMPACT_ATOMS: atom_id res chain seq x y z
N MET A 1 -2.05 -15.03 -7.30
CA MET A 1 -3.31 -14.43 -6.80
C MET A 1 -4.02 -15.42 -5.88
N SER A 2 -4.18 -15.08 -4.60
CA SER A 2 -4.85 -15.92 -3.59
C SER A 2 -6.37 -15.69 -3.59
N LEU A 3 -7.15 -16.71 -3.21
CA LEU A 3 -8.62 -16.71 -3.07
C LEU A 3 -9.14 -15.54 -2.20
N TYR A 4 -8.29 -14.99 -1.32
CA TYR A 4 -8.59 -13.86 -0.44
C TYR A 4 -8.87 -12.55 -1.20
N ASN A 5 -8.15 -12.28 -2.30
CA ASN A 5 -8.31 -11.06 -3.12
C ASN A 5 -9.67 -11.00 -3.81
N MET A 6 -10.29 -12.16 -4.04
CA MET A 6 -11.57 -12.26 -4.73
C MET A 6 -12.77 -11.94 -3.83
N VAL A 7 -12.59 -12.00 -2.50
CA VAL A 7 -13.67 -11.81 -1.51
C VAL A 7 -13.62 -10.42 -0.86
N HIS A 8 -12.43 -9.86 -0.62
CA HIS A 8 -12.28 -8.57 0.08
C HIS A 8 -11.88 -7.40 -0.84
N GLY A 9 -11.72 -7.65 -2.15
CA GLY A 9 -11.42 -6.61 -3.14
C GLY A 9 -10.00 -6.06 -3.12
N VAL A 10 -9.23 -6.30 -2.05
CA VAL A 10 -7.84 -5.84 -1.83
C VAL A 10 -7.03 -6.90 -1.07
N THR A 11 -5.70 -6.88 -1.16
CA THR A 11 -4.82 -7.75 -0.37
C THR A 11 -4.75 -7.32 1.10
N LEU A 12 -4.42 -8.25 2.01
CA LEU A 12 -4.12 -7.93 3.41
C LEU A 12 -2.97 -6.92 3.55
N ALA A 13 -2.06 -6.89 2.58
CA ALA A 13 -0.95 -5.92 2.55
C ALA A 13 -1.45 -4.47 2.54
N THR A 14 -2.65 -4.21 2.02
CA THR A 14 -3.29 -2.88 2.03
C THR A 14 -3.35 -2.25 3.40
N PHE A 15 -3.68 -3.03 4.42
CA PHE A 15 -3.81 -2.53 5.78
C PHE A 15 -2.46 -2.11 6.40
N TYR A 16 -1.36 -2.59 5.82
CA TYR A 16 0.00 -2.30 6.30
C TYR A 16 0.73 -1.28 5.41
N LEU A 17 0.64 -1.42 4.10
CA LEU A 17 1.44 -0.61 3.19
C LEU A 17 0.85 0.80 3.02
N ILE A 18 -0.47 0.96 3.02
CA ILE A 18 -1.10 2.28 2.84
C ILE A 18 -0.76 3.25 3.98
N PRO A 19 -0.82 2.85 5.27
CA PRO A 19 -0.42 3.73 6.36
C PRO A 19 1.05 4.17 6.31
N MET A 20 1.92 3.40 5.64
CA MET A 20 3.32 3.82 5.44
C MET A 20 3.40 5.00 4.48
N LEU A 21 2.56 5.05 3.45
CA LEU A 21 2.55 6.16 2.49
C LEU A 21 1.95 7.44 3.08
N GLY A 22 1.13 7.35 4.14
CA GLY A 22 0.69 8.54 4.86
C GLY A 22 -0.65 8.34 5.58
N ASP A 23 -1.39 9.42 5.71
CA ASP A 23 -2.63 9.47 6.50
C ASP A 23 -3.90 9.14 5.70
N LYS A 24 -3.78 8.98 4.37
CA LYS A 24 -4.93 8.77 3.48
C LYS A 24 -5.45 7.33 3.58
N HIS A 25 -6.77 7.17 3.68
CA HIS A 25 -7.43 5.88 3.51
C HIS A 25 -7.34 5.42 2.04
N PRO A 26 -7.33 4.11 1.72
CA PRO A 26 -7.28 3.62 0.34
C PRO A 26 -8.33 4.25 -0.60
N ASP A 27 -9.52 4.55 -0.08
CA ASP A 27 -10.62 5.17 -0.86
C ASP A 27 -10.31 6.61 -1.30
N GLU A 28 -9.33 7.28 -0.68
CA GLU A 28 -8.87 8.61 -1.04
C GLU A 28 -7.80 8.59 -2.13
N TYR A 29 -7.24 7.41 -2.44
CA TYR A 29 -6.31 7.25 -3.56
C TYR A 29 -7.11 7.13 -4.87
N PRO A 30 -6.63 7.75 -5.97
CA PRO A 30 -7.36 7.83 -7.21
C PRO A 30 -7.59 6.44 -7.81
N ARG A 31 -8.85 5.99 -7.80
CA ARG A 31 -9.30 4.69 -8.34
C ARG A 31 -8.40 3.53 -7.88
N PHE A 32 -8.09 3.52 -6.59
CA PHE A 32 -7.30 2.50 -5.94
C PHE A 32 -7.83 1.08 -6.23
N ARG A 33 -6.91 0.15 -6.46
CA ARG A 33 -7.23 -1.26 -6.71
C ARG A 33 -6.54 -2.19 -5.73
N ASP A 34 -5.23 -2.06 -5.55
CA ASP A 34 -4.48 -2.91 -4.64
C ASP A 34 -3.12 -2.27 -4.30
N VAL A 35 -2.41 -2.85 -3.33
CA VAL A 35 -1.02 -2.49 -3.03
C VAL A 35 -0.21 -3.73 -2.68
N TYR A 36 1.05 -3.76 -3.11
CA TYR A 36 1.95 -4.91 -2.90
C TYR A 36 3.41 -4.47 -2.81
N THR A 37 4.31 -5.41 -2.51
CA THR A 37 5.73 -5.11 -2.24
C THR A 37 6.69 -5.54 -3.35
N SER A 38 6.26 -6.44 -4.23
CA SER A 38 7.09 -6.98 -5.32
C SER A 38 6.28 -7.16 -6.58
N ASP A 39 6.91 -6.88 -7.71
CA ASP A 39 6.37 -7.10 -9.05
C ASP A 39 7.34 -7.99 -9.84
N GLN A 40 6.84 -9.06 -10.45
CA GLN A 40 7.71 -9.97 -11.21
C GLN A 40 8.27 -9.32 -12.47
N ASP A 41 7.54 -8.36 -13.02
CA ASP A 41 7.96 -7.64 -14.23
C ASP A 41 8.96 -6.51 -13.90
N HIS A 42 9.04 -6.09 -12.62
CA HIS A 42 9.90 -5.02 -12.13
C HIS A 42 10.65 -5.39 -10.83
N PRO A 43 11.53 -6.41 -10.87
CA PRO A 43 12.24 -6.92 -9.68
C PRO A 43 13.19 -5.89 -9.05
N GLU A 44 13.61 -4.86 -9.80
CA GLU A 44 14.40 -3.75 -9.28
C GLU A 44 13.67 -2.97 -8.15
N TYR A 45 12.34 -3.13 -8.04
CA TYR A 45 11.49 -2.49 -7.04
C TYR A 45 10.94 -3.44 -5.97
N ASP A 46 11.58 -4.60 -5.71
CA ASP A 46 11.13 -5.60 -4.71
C ASP A 46 11.12 -5.12 -3.24
N ASN A 47 11.71 -3.96 -2.95
CA ASN A 47 11.70 -3.31 -1.63
C ASN A 47 10.94 -1.97 -1.64
N HIS A 48 9.99 -1.83 -2.56
CA HIS A 48 9.16 -0.63 -2.71
C HIS A 48 7.70 -0.96 -2.39
N ILE A 49 6.88 0.08 -2.36
CA ILE A 49 5.44 -0.03 -2.22
C ILE A 49 4.85 0.24 -3.60
N HIS A 50 4.18 -0.77 -4.16
CA HIS A 50 3.56 -0.72 -5.47
C HIS A 50 2.08 -0.45 -5.31
N LEU A 51 1.62 0.74 -5.68
CA LEU A 51 0.22 1.14 -5.63
C LEU A 51 -0.43 0.91 -6.99
N TYR A 52 -1.30 -0.09 -7.08
CA TYR A 52 -2.01 -0.40 -8.30
C TYR A 52 -3.33 0.37 -8.38
N THR A 53 -3.50 1.12 -9.46
CA THR A 53 -4.61 2.06 -9.63
C THR A 53 -5.17 1.99 -11.04
N ARG A 54 -6.43 2.39 -11.22
CA ARG A 54 -7.06 2.48 -12.54
C ARG A 54 -6.95 3.88 -13.17
N VAL A 55 -5.78 4.50 -13.05
CA VAL A 55 -5.47 5.80 -13.67
C VAL A 55 -4.27 5.71 -14.63
N GLY A 56 -4.06 4.53 -15.21
CA GLY A 56 -3.01 4.26 -16.19
C GLY A 56 -3.46 4.39 -17.64
N GLY A 57 -2.49 4.34 -18.54
CA GLY A 57 -2.61 4.45 -20.00
C GLY A 57 -3.71 5.38 -20.48
N GLY A 58 -4.80 4.83 -21.03
CA GLY A 58 -5.92 5.60 -21.58
C GLY A 58 -6.71 6.44 -20.56
N ASN A 59 -6.50 6.23 -19.26
CA ASN A 59 -7.05 7.06 -18.18
C ASN A 59 -6.06 8.11 -17.67
N ARG A 60 -4.83 8.17 -18.18
CA ARG A 60 -3.87 9.23 -17.84
C ARG A 60 -4.36 10.58 -18.37
N ASN A 61 -4.13 11.63 -17.60
CA ASN A 61 -4.53 13.01 -17.87
C ASN A 61 -6.05 13.18 -18.06
N CYS A 62 -6.86 12.25 -17.55
CA CYS A 62 -8.32 12.36 -17.59
C CYS A 62 -8.89 13.10 -16.37
N GLY A 63 -8.03 13.58 -15.46
CA GLY A 63 -8.45 14.29 -14.25
C GLY A 63 -8.97 13.37 -13.16
N TYR A 64 -8.43 12.15 -13.06
CA TYR A 64 -8.82 11.18 -12.04
C TYR A 64 -7.99 11.29 -10.76
N GLY A 65 -6.98 12.15 -10.72
CA GLY A 65 -6.20 12.47 -9.52
C GLY A 65 -4.80 11.86 -9.49
N GLU A 66 -4.31 11.34 -10.62
CA GLU A 66 -2.95 10.83 -10.79
C GLU A 66 -1.86 11.85 -10.44
N ASP A 67 -2.14 13.15 -10.62
CA ASP A 67 -1.23 14.24 -10.26
C ASP A 67 -0.85 14.22 -8.78
N GLU A 68 -1.77 13.79 -7.91
CA GLU A 68 -1.49 13.67 -6.47
C GLU A 68 -0.48 12.57 -6.17
N LEU A 69 -0.43 11.51 -6.99
CA LEU A 69 0.52 10.42 -6.84
C LEU A 69 1.94 10.86 -7.20
N TYR A 70 2.09 11.66 -8.27
CA TYR A 70 3.39 12.20 -8.68
C TYR A 70 3.96 13.22 -7.68
N GLN A 71 3.10 13.92 -6.94
CA GLN A 71 3.51 14.90 -5.94
C GLN A 71 3.93 14.26 -4.61
N HIS A 72 3.74 12.95 -4.45
CA HIS A 72 4.11 12.27 -3.22
C HIS A 72 5.64 12.28 -3.03
N PRO A 73 6.15 12.60 -1.84
CA PRO A 73 7.59 12.76 -1.60
C PRO A 73 8.40 11.47 -1.82
N ASN A 74 7.74 10.32 -1.72
CA ASN A 74 8.36 9.01 -1.94
C ASN A 74 8.06 8.42 -3.31
N TYR A 75 7.46 9.18 -4.23
CA TYR A 75 7.22 8.71 -5.59
C TYR A 75 8.55 8.43 -6.31
N VAL A 76 8.63 7.27 -6.98
CA VAL A 76 9.83 6.84 -7.70
C VAL A 76 9.55 6.75 -9.20
N GLU A 77 8.63 5.89 -9.60
CA GLU A 77 8.33 5.62 -11.00
C GLU A 77 6.90 5.10 -11.17
N THR A 78 6.40 5.05 -12.40
CA THR A 78 5.09 4.49 -12.74
C THR A 78 5.19 3.58 -13.95
N PHE A 79 4.52 2.43 -13.90
CA PHE A 79 4.43 1.46 -14.98
C PHE A 79 2.97 1.32 -15.42
N ASP A 80 2.72 1.38 -16.73
CA ASP A 80 1.41 1.05 -17.29
C ASP A 80 1.28 -0.47 -17.43
N ASP A 81 0.11 -1.00 -17.11
CA ASP A 81 -0.19 -2.42 -17.32
C ASP A 81 -0.33 -2.69 -18.83
N GLU A 82 0.56 -3.55 -19.36
CA GLU A 82 0.59 -3.89 -20.79
C GLU A 82 -0.66 -4.65 -21.25
N SER A 83 -1.32 -5.38 -20.33
CA SER A 83 -2.51 -6.18 -20.63
C SER A 83 -3.79 -5.35 -20.56
N ASP A 84 -3.88 -4.41 -19.61
CA ASP A 84 -4.99 -3.47 -19.50
C ASP A 84 -4.47 -2.04 -19.36
N CYS A 85 -4.43 -1.33 -20.49
CA CYS A 85 -3.99 0.05 -20.59
C CYS A 85 -4.88 1.06 -19.81
N THR A 86 -5.82 0.61 -18.99
CA THR A 86 -6.56 1.46 -18.05
C THR A 86 -5.96 1.48 -16.65
N TYR A 87 -5.00 0.59 -16.36
CA TYR A 87 -4.33 0.47 -15.07
C TYR A 87 -2.85 0.86 -15.12
N ALA A 88 -2.35 1.33 -13.97
CA ALA A 88 -0.95 1.62 -13.75
C ALA A 88 -0.55 1.32 -12.31
N THR A 89 0.69 0.88 -12.15
CA THR A 89 1.37 0.71 -10.87
C THR A 89 2.26 1.91 -10.62
N TYR A 90 2.01 2.60 -9.51
CA TYR A 90 2.83 3.72 -9.03
C TYR A 90 3.74 3.19 -7.93
N VAL A 91 5.05 3.31 -8.14
CA VAL A 91 6.06 2.80 -7.22
C VAL A 91 6.51 3.90 -6.28
N PHE A 92 6.50 3.58 -4.99
CA PHE A 92 6.93 4.46 -3.92
C PHE A 92 8.04 3.84 -3.11
N SER A 93 9.05 4.63 -2.74
CA SER A 93 10.04 4.22 -1.75
C SER A 93 9.40 4.11 -0.37
N VAL A 94 9.84 3.15 0.44
CA VAL A 94 9.42 3.07 1.83
C VAL A 94 9.99 4.28 2.59
N PRO A 95 9.16 5.10 3.26
CA PRO A 95 9.67 6.25 4.01
C PRO A 95 10.64 5.81 5.09
N GLU A 96 11.70 6.60 5.32
CA GLU A 96 12.81 6.24 6.23
C GLU A 96 12.31 5.82 7.62
N GLN A 97 11.34 6.56 8.15
CA GLN A 97 10.74 6.33 9.47
C GLN A 97 10.03 4.97 9.61
N TRP A 98 9.60 4.35 8.49
CA TRP A 98 8.87 3.09 8.47
C TRP A 98 9.68 1.92 7.91
N LYS A 99 10.97 2.11 7.57
CA LYS A 99 11.79 1.02 6.99
C LYS A 99 11.91 -0.20 7.90
N ALA A 100 12.05 0.01 9.20
CA ALA A 100 12.11 -1.08 10.17
C ALA A 100 10.77 -1.84 10.25
N ASP A 101 9.66 -1.11 10.24
CA ASP A 101 8.31 -1.67 10.26
C ASP A 101 7.98 -2.43 8.97
N TYR A 102 8.40 -1.91 7.82
CA TYR A 102 8.30 -2.59 6.53
C TYR A 102 9.10 -3.89 6.53
N ALA A 103 10.33 -3.89 7.03
CA ALA A 103 11.12 -5.12 7.15
C ALA A 103 10.43 -6.16 8.06
N ALA A 104 9.89 -5.73 9.22
CA ALA A 104 9.14 -6.60 10.11
C ALA A 104 7.89 -7.19 9.42
N PHE A 105 7.19 -6.39 8.60
CA PHE A 105 6.05 -6.85 7.81
C PHE A 105 6.47 -7.91 6.77
N ILE A 106 7.53 -7.66 5.99
CA ILE A 106 8.05 -8.60 4.99
C ILE A 106 8.48 -9.93 5.63
N GLU A 107 9.10 -9.86 6.80
CA GLU A 107 9.52 -11.05 7.56
C GLU A 107 8.36 -11.78 8.25
N GLY A 108 7.13 -11.26 8.16
CA GLY A 108 5.95 -11.87 8.76
C GLY A 108 5.90 -11.72 10.28
N ARG A 109 6.50 -10.66 10.83
CA ARG A 109 6.53 -10.32 12.26
C ARG A 109 5.70 -9.06 12.58
N PRO A 110 4.38 -9.05 12.34
CA PRO A 110 3.53 -7.88 12.56
C PRO A 110 3.41 -7.49 14.05
N THR A 111 3.80 -8.37 14.98
CA THR A 111 3.87 -8.06 16.42
C THR A 111 5.02 -7.12 16.78
N ASP A 112 6.02 -7.03 15.91
CA ASP A 112 7.25 -6.25 16.15
C ASP A 112 7.15 -4.83 15.60
N LEU A 113 5.99 -4.48 15.01
CA LEU A 113 5.71 -3.14 14.52
C LEU A 113 5.75 -2.11 15.65
N SER A 114 6.37 -0.97 15.38
CA SER A 114 6.58 0.13 16.30
C SER A 114 5.26 0.71 16.82
N PRO A 115 5.18 1.18 18.07
CA PRO A 115 3.99 1.84 18.59
C PRO A 115 3.58 3.06 17.74
N GLU A 116 4.54 3.79 17.19
CA GLU A 116 4.30 4.90 16.28
C GLU A 116 3.58 4.44 15.02
N TYR A 117 4.02 3.33 14.43
CA TYR A 117 3.38 2.77 13.25
C TYR A 117 1.98 2.25 13.53
N ARG A 118 1.75 1.62 14.70
CA ARG A 118 0.42 1.16 15.10
C ARG A 118 -0.56 2.32 15.19
N ALA A 119 -0.15 3.43 15.81
CA ALA A 119 -0.96 4.65 15.87
C ALA A 119 -1.25 5.22 14.46
N GLN A 120 -0.27 5.16 13.56
CA GLN A 120 -0.46 5.55 12.15
C GLN A 120 -1.48 4.66 11.44
N ALA A 121 -1.39 3.34 11.60
CA ALA A 121 -2.32 2.39 11.01
C ALA A 121 -3.75 2.56 11.56
N GLU A 122 -3.90 2.83 12.85
CA GLU A 122 -5.20 3.11 13.49
C GLU A 122 -5.80 4.44 13.03
N LYS A 123 -4.97 5.46 12.75
CA LYS A 123 -5.44 6.73 12.18
C LYS A 123 -6.03 6.54 10.78
N VAL A 124 -5.38 5.72 9.95
CA VAL A 124 -5.86 5.42 8.59
C VAL A 124 -7.07 4.49 8.62
N PHE A 125 -7.07 3.47 9.49
CA PHE A 125 -8.14 2.49 9.60
C PHE A 125 -8.76 2.47 11.02
N PRO A 126 -9.50 3.52 11.41
CA PRO A 126 -10.05 3.62 12.77
C PRO A 126 -11.07 2.51 13.09
N ARG A 127 -11.70 1.93 12.07
CA ARG A 127 -12.67 0.82 12.25
C ARG A 127 -12.01 -0.52 12.63
N LEU A 128 -10.68 -0.60 12.50
CA LEU A 128 -9.88 -1.77 12.85
C LEU A 128 -9.19 -1.64 14.21
N GLU A 129 -9.41 -0.54 14.93
CA GLU A 129 -8.93 -0.36 16.30
C GLU A 129 -9.32 -1.59 17.17
N GLY A 130 -8.33 -2.16 17.86
CA GLY A 130 -8.49 -3.35 18.68
C GLY A 130 -8.71 -4.68 17.93
N LYS A 131 -8.67 -4.69 16.59
CA LYS A 131 -8.80 -5.90 15.76
C LYS A 131 -7.51 -6.28 15.04
N TRP A 132 -6.42 -5.57 15.34
CA TRP A 132 -5.13 -5.84 14.73
C TRP A 132 -4.47 -7.08 15.36
N PRO A 133 -3.64 -7.81 14.61
CA PRO A 133 -2.93 -8.97 15.16
C PRO A 133 -1.96 -8.61 16.29
N TRP A 134 -1.52 -7.35 16.39
CA TRP A 134 -0.73 -6.85 17.52
C TRP A 134 -1.57 -6.38 18.72
N SER A 135 -2.90 -6.37 18.60
CA SER A 135 -3.80 -6.08 19.72
C SER A 135 -3.99 -7.28 20.66
N GLU A 136 -3.70 -8.51 20.21
CA GLU A 136 -3.76 -9.74 21.03
C GLU A 136 -2.46 -10.00 21.81
N GLY A 137 -1.98 -8.97 22.53
CA GLY A 137 -0.76 -9.01 23.35
C GLY A 137 -0.94 -8.50 24.79
N GLY A 138 -2.18 -8.37 25.27
CA GLY A 138 -2.49 -8.09 26.66
C GLY A 138 -3.20 -9.29 27.28
N GLU A 139 -2.47 -10.07 28.09
CA GLU A 139 -2.90 -11.24 28.87
C GLU A 139 -3.24 -12.52 28.08
N ARG A 140 -2.28 -13.45 28.06
CA ARG A 140 -2.46 -14.78 28.67
C ARG A 140 -1.18 -15.21 29.39
#